data_AF-A0A6P8J2T7-F1
#
_entry.id   AF-A0A6P8J2T7-F1
#
_cell.length_a   1.000
_cell.length_b   1.000
_cell.length_c   1.000
_cell.angle_alpha   90.00
_cell.angle_beta   90.00
_cell.angle_gamma   90.00
#
_symmetry.space_group_name_H-M   'P 1'
#
loop_
_entity.id
_entity.type
_entity.pdbx_description
1 polymer ?
#
loop_
_entity_poly.entity_id
_entity_poly.type
_entity_poly.pdbx_seq_one_letter_code
_entity_poly.pdbx_strand_id
1 'polypeptide(L)'
;MRDLITILTLLLGVSYTSAGCGSRPAGMRIINGQNAAPHAWPWQISLRRGGGHTCGGSLISPEWVVTAAHCIHRNKNPSAYTVVAGAHRRRGSTSVQQTVRLTQIIEHPSYDNRRIVNDIALLRLAKPIQMSDKVGAVCLTKSRPDPGKRCYITGWGATRGGGSAPDILQQAVLPIASHDNCKRKYGSVNSVSHLCAGEARAGASGGCNGDSGGPLVCEDGGSWFLHGAVSFGLRNCPTTHYTVFARVSSFVDWIEQNSGIGAGGGGGPSPPTPPPPSGPPQPPPPPTEGPSPPPPPTQGPPPPPTQGPPPPPPGDCKDQSRYCSKYAYKCKSSSYVRRRCKKTCNLCGGGGGGGAGCKDVSKNCAANAFQCGFNPIVKRRCPKTCKLC
;
A
#
# COMPACT_ATOMS: atom_id res chain seq x y z
N MET A 1 -43.55 46.14 22.55
CA MET A 1 -42.43 46.69 21.76
C MET A 1 -41.13 46.02 22.19
N ARG A 2 -41.05 44.72 21.92
CA ARG A 2 -39.84 43.91 21.97
C ARG A 2 -39.78 43.32 20.58
N ASP A 3 -38.75 43.67 19.82
CA ASP A 3 -38.25 42.98 18.61
C ASP A 3 -37.39 43.97 17.83
N LEU A 4 -36.13 44.11 18.22
CA LEU A 4 -35.15 44.88 17.44
C LEU A 4 -33.71 44.43 17.72
N ILE A 5 -33.47 43.12 17.81
CA ILE A 5 -32.09 42.57 17.83
C ILE A 5 -32.09 41.19 17.14
N THR A 6 -32.25 41.12 15.82
CA THR A 6 -31.87 39.90 15.09
C THR A 6 -31.65 40.07 13.58
N ILE A 7 -30.89 41.07 13.11
CA ILE A 7 -30.37 41.01 11.73
C ILE A 7 -28.94 41.54 11.69
N LEU A 8 -28.02 40.65 11.28
CA LEU A 8 -26.78 40.87 10.51
C LEU A 8 -25.53 40.16 11.08
N THR A 9 -25.62 38.85 11.30
CA THR A 9 -24.44 37.97 11.14
C THR A 9 -24.38 37.55 9.68
N LEU A 10 -23.64 38.34 8.88
CA LEU A 10 -23.20 37.97 7.54
C LEU A 10 -22.33 36.72 7.69
N LEU A 11 -22.93 35.53 7.55
CA LEU A 11 -22.19 34.29 7.37
C LEU A 11 -21.43 34.43 6.05
N LEU A 12 -20.17 34.85 6.13
CA LEU A 12 -19.15 34.45 5.17
C LEU A 12 -19.06 32.93 5.28
N GLY A 13 -20.01 32.24 4.63
CA GLY A 13 -19.86 30.87 4.24
C GLY A 13 -18.67 30.83 3.31
N VAL A 14 -17.47 30.63 3.87
CA VAL A 14 -16.35 30.12 3.10
C VAL A 14 -16.83 28.77 2.62
N SER A 15 -17.39 28.76 1.41
CA SER A 15 -17.60 27.53 0.67
C SER A 15 -16.21 26.95 0.47
N TYR A 16 -15.80 26.06 1.39
CA TYR A 16 -14.75 25.12 1.10
C TYR A 16 -15.31 24.27 -0.04
N THR A 17 -15.08 24.71 -1.29
CA THR A 17 -15.15 23.81 -2.42
C THR A 17 -14.27 22.65 -2.02
N SER A 18 -14.86 21.47 -1.80
CA SER A 18 -14.07 20.25 -1.69
C SER A 18 -13.16 20.25 -2.90
N ALA A 19 -11.86 20.45 -2.70
CA ALA A 19 -10.92 20.51 -3.79
C ALA A 19 -10.95 19.13 -4.44
N GLY A 20 -11.68 19.01 -5.56
CA GLY A 20 -11.77 17.75 -6.30
C GLY A 20 -10.37 17.25 -6.63
N CYS A 21 -10.18 15.94 -6.61
CA CYS A 21 -8.94 15.33 -7.04
C CYS A 21 -8.90 15.20 -8.58
N GLY A 22 -7.74 14.87 -9.12
CA GLY A 22 -7.60 14.46 -10.52
C GLY A 22 -7.92 15.55 -11.54
N SER A 23 -7.98 16.81 -11.12
CA SER A 23 -8.25 17.94 -12.01
C SER A 23 -6.97 18.44 -12.67
N ARG A 24 -7.02 18.65 -13.98
CA ARG A 24 -5.91 19.16 -14.79
C ARG A 24 -6.34 20.45 -15.49
N PRO A 25 -5.47 21.48 -15.58
CA PRO A 25 -5.80 22.71 -16.30
C PRO A 25 -6.25 22.45 -17.75
N ALA A 26 -7.37 23.05 -18.14
CA ALA A 26 -7.93 22.95 -19.49
C ALA A 26 -6.98 23.57 -20.54
N GLY A 27 -7.06 23.10 -21.78
CA GLY A 27 -6.29 23.65 -22.91
C GLY A 27 -4.82 23.23 -22.98
N MET A 28 -4.33 22.42 -22.03
CA MET A 28 -2.96 21.93 -22.04
C MET A 28 -2.79 20.77 -23.03
N ARG A 29 -2.19 21.05 -24.20
CA ARG A 29 -1.89 20.02 -25.20
C ARG A 29 -0.89 19.00 -24.66
N ILE A 30 -1.21 17.73 -24.85
CA ILE A 30 -0.30 16.63 -24.57
C ILE A 30 0.46 16.29 -25.84
N ILE A 31 1.76 16.55 -25.83
CA ILE A 31 2.67 16.16 -26.91
C ILE A 31 3.52 15.00 -26.38
N ASN A 32 3.50 13.87 -27.09
CA ASN A 32 4.15 12.63 -26.66
C ASN A 32 5.67 12.79 -26.60
N GLY A 33 6.29 12.51 -25.44
CA GLY A 33 7.74 12.34 -25.31
C GLY A 33 8.56 13.63 -25.31
N GLN A 34 8.00 14.72 -24.77
CA GLN A 34 8.66 16.04 -24.69
C GLN A 34 8.32 16.75 -23.37
N ASN A 35 8.88 17.95 -23.19
CA ASN A 35 8.57 18.85 -22.09
C ASN A 35 7.05 18.92 -21.83
N ALA A 36 6.64 18.66 -20.60
CA ALA A 36 5.28 18.94 -20.16
C ALA A 36 4.99 20.44 -20.27
N ALA A 37 3.74 20.83 -20.51
CA ALA A 37 3.38 22.23 -20.35
C ALA A 37 3.50 22.63 -18.86
N PRO A 38 3.86 23.89 -18.53
CA PRO A 38 3.99 24.34 -17.15
C PRO A 38 2.76 24.01 -16.30
N HIS A 39 2.95 23.34 -15.17
CA HIS A 39 1.89 22.96 -14.23
C HIS A 39 0.79 22.05 -14.79
N ALA A 40 1.02 21.39 -15.93
CA ALA A 40 0.06 20.48 -16.53
C ALA A 40 -0.19 19.20 -15.72
N TRP A 41 0.58 18.93 -14.67
CA TRP A 41 0.45 17.75 -13.81
C TRP A 41 0.48 18.19 -12.33
N PRO A 42 -0.63 18.76 -11.82
CA PRO A 42 -0.64 19.48 -10.53
C PRO A 42 -0.24 18.64 -9.31
N TRP A 43 -0.41 17.32 -9.39
CA TRP A 43 -0.08 16.36 -8.34
C TRP A 43 1.37 15.89 -8.34
N GLN A 44 2.12 16.13 -9.42
CA GLN A 44 3.53 15.75 -9.48
C GLN A 44 4.31 16.50 -8.41
N ILE A 45 5.05 15.77 -7.59
CA ILE A 45 6.03 16.37 -6.69
C ILE A 45 7.45 15.95 -7.02
N SER A 46 8.40 16.75 -6.57
CA SER A 46 9.82 16.41 -6.50
C SER A 46 10.16 16.09 -5.04
N LEU A 47 10.47 14.83 -4.75
CA LEU A 47 11.09 14.45 -3.47
C LEU A 47 12.58 14.80 -3.54
N ARG A 48 13.04 15.59 -2.57
CA ARG A 48 14.41 16.09 -2.51
C ARG A 48 15.12 15.68 -1.23
N ARG A 49 16.41 15.37 -1.37
CA ARG A 49 17.35 15.15 -0.25
C ARG A 49 18.56 16.05 -0.45
N GLY A 50 18.97 16.77 0.60
CA GLY A 50 20.05 17.76 0.49
C GLY A 50 19.80 18.85 -0.56
N GLY A 51 18.53 19.22 -0.77
CA GLY A 51 18.12 20.22 -1.77
C GLY A 51 18.04 19.71 -3.23
N GLY A 52 18.55 18.51 -3.52
CA GLY A 52 18.52 17.90 -4.85
C GLY A 52 17.35 16.93 -5.05
N HIS A 53 16.78 16.92 -6.26
CA HIS A 53 15.78 15.92 -6.67
C HIS A 53 16.36 14.50 -6.64
N THR A 54 15.65 13.58 -6.00
CA THR A 54 16.03 12.16 -5.93
C THR A 54 14.96 11.23 -6.49
N CYS A 55 13.69 11.54 -6.26
CA CYS A 55 12.54 10.77 -6.69
C CYS A 55 11.35 11.69 -6.99
N GLY A 56 10.36 11.15 -7.70
CA GLY A 56 9.03 11.72 -7.81
C GLY A 56 8.09 11.29 -6.68
N GLY A 57 6.83 11.69 -6.82
CA GLY A 57 5.72 11.33 -5.96
C GLY A 57 4.43 11.97 -6.48
N SER A 58 3.31 11.62 -5.84
CA SER A 58 1.99 12.16 -6.16
C SER A 58 1.33 12.72 -4.91
N LEU A 59 0.89 13.98 -4.95
CA LEU A 59 -0.02 14.52 -3.94
C LEU A 59 -1.37 13.79 -4.05
N ILE A 60 -1.82 13.20 -2.94
CA ILE A 60 -3.14 12.57 -2.83
C ILE A 60 -4.08 13.38 -1.93
N SER A 61 -3.53 14.34 -1.18
CA SER A 61 -4.26 15.37 -0.43
C SER A 61 -3.32 16.53 -0.11
N PRO A 62 -3.78 17.62 0.53
CA PRO A 62 -2.91 18.72 0.98
C PRO A 62 -1.75 18.30 1.87
N GLU A 63 -1.87 17.19 2.61
CA GLU A 63 -0.88 16.78 3.61
C GLU A 63 -0.22 15.44 3.30
N TRP A 64 -0.66 14.73 2.25
CA TRP A 64 -0.21 13.37 1.97
C TRP A 64 0.30 13.19 0.55
N VAL A 65 1.44 12.50 0.46
CA VAL A 65 2.09 12.12 -0.80
C VAL A 65 2.29 10.61 -0.85
N VAL A 66 2.00 10.01 -2.00
CA VAL A 66 2.42 8.64 -2.35
C VAL A 66 3.74 8.70 -3.12
N THR A 67 4.68 7.84 -2.77
CA THR A 67 5.94 7.62 -3.49
C THR A 67 6.35 6.14 -3.43
N ALA A 68 7.51 5.78 -3.98
CA ALA A 68 8.06 4.43 -3.88
C ALA A 68 8.80 4.22 -2.55
N ALA A 69 8.70 3.01 -1.98
CA ALA A 69 9.40 2.67 -0.74
C ALA A 69 10.91 2.74 -0.90
N HIS A 70 11.45 2.28 -2.03
CA HIS A 70 12.90 2.28 -2.28
C HIS A 70 13.53 3.68 -2.24
N CYS A 71 12.74 4.74 -2.49
CA CYS A 71 13.20 6.13 -2.38
C CYS A 71 13.55 6.55 -0.95
N ILE A 72 12.92 5.92 0.06
CA ILE A 72 13.09 6.24 1.48
C ILE A 72 13.69 5.10 2.30
N HIS A 73 13.76 3.88 1.74
CA HIS A 73 14.13 2.67 2.47
C HIS A 73 15.48 2.79 3.21
N ARG A 74 16.46 3.41 2.54
CA ARG A 74 17.82 3.58 3.07
C ARG A 74 17.93 4.63 4.19
N ASN A 75 17.00 5.58 4.25
CA ASN A 75 16.99 6.61 5.29
C ASN A 75 15.54 7.01 5.57
N LYS A 76 15.04 6.59 6.74
CA LYS A 76 13.66 6.82 7.17
C LYS A 76 13.49 8.08 8.02
N ASN A 77 14.53 8.90 8.19
CA ASN A 77 14.43 10.16 8.92
C ASN A 77 13.66 11.21 8.09
N PRO A 78 12.47 11.68 8.51
CA PRO A 78 11.69 12.67 7.76
C PRO A 78 12.46 13.97 7.50
N SER A 79 13.30 14.40 8.45
CA SER A 79 14.10 15.63 8.36
C SER A 79 15.15 15.60 7.23
N ALA A 80 15.47 14.43 6.69
CA ALA A 80 16.39 14.31 5.56
C ALA A 80 15.76 14.72 4.22
N TYR A 81 14.43 14.89 4.18
CA TYR A 81 13.69 15.09 2.94
C TYR A 81 12.85 16.37 2.94
N THR A 82 12.63 16.87 1.73
CA THR A 82 11.62 17.89 1.44
C THR A 82 10.82 17.47 0.21
N VAL A 83 9.55 17.84 0.19
CA VAL A 83 8.67 17.71 -0.97
C VAL A 83 8.54 19.09 -1.61
N VAL A 84 8.71 19.15 -2.92
CA VAL A 84 8.43 20.36 -3.71
C VAL A 84 7.24 20.09 -4.64
N ALA A 85 6.13 20.79 -4.38
CA ALA A 85 4.93 20.77 -5.20
C ALA A 85 4.89 22.00 -6.12
N GLY A 86 4.16 21.91 -7.25
CA GLY A 86 4.02 23.00 -8.21
C GLY A 86 5.27 23.29 -9.05
N ALA A 87 6.29 22.44 -8.98
CA ALA A 87 7.51 22.59 -9.75
C ALA A 87 7.27 22.22 -11.23
N HIS A 88 7.68 23.11 -12.14
CA HIS A 88 7.83 22.79 -13.55
C HIS A 88 9.31 22.56 -13.93
N ARG A 89 10.20 23.40 -13.38
CA ARG A 89 11.65 23.20 -13.45
C ARG A 89 12.17 22.49 -12.20
N ARG A 90 13.13 21.60 -12.40
CA ARG A 90 13.81 20.84 -11.34
C ARG A 90 14.67 21.74 -10.49
N ARG A 91 15.25 22.78 -11.08
CA ARG A 91 16.09 23.79 -10.41
C ARG A 91 15.37 25.13 -10.30
N GLY A 92 15.85 25.96 -9.37
CA GLY A 92 15.26 27.26 -9.07
C GLY A 92 13.99 27.17 -8.21
N SER A 93 13.38 28.33 -8.00
CA SER A 93 12.11 28.51 -7.30
C SER A 93 11.19 29.40 -8.13
N THR A 94 9.88 29.26 -7.93
CA THR A 94 8.85 30.11 -8.54
C THR A 94 7.80 30.44 -7.50
N SER A 95 6.95 31.44 -7.73
CA SER A 95 5.85 31.78 -6.83
C SER A 95 4.83 30.64 -6.63
N VAL A 96 4.75 29.69 -7.56
CA VAL A 96 3.87 28.51 -7.48
C VAL A 96 4.49 27.39 -6.63
N GLN A 97 5.83 27.32 -6.56
CA GLN A 97 6.51 26.23 -5.90
C GLN A 97 6.38 26.30 -4.38
N GLN A 98 5.97 25.19 -3.79
CA GLN A 98 5.86 25.04 -2.34
C GLN A 98 6.81 23.96 -1.88
N THR A 99 7.82 24.34 -1.09
CA THR A 99 8.76 23.40 -0.46
C THR A 99 8.33 23.13 0.97
N VAL A 100 8.09 21.87 1.29
CA VAL A 100 7.57 21.44 2.60
C VAL A 100 8.41 20.29 3.14
N ARG A 101 8.74 20.37 4.44
CA ARG A 101 9.40 19.27 5.17
C ARG A 101 8.44 18.14 5.46
N LEU A 102 8.96 16.97 5.79
CA LEU A 102 8.15 15.84 6.22
C LEU A 102 8.07 15.77 7.74
N THR A 103 6.91 15.38 8.27
CA THR A 103 6.74 14.99 9.69
C THR A 103 6.77 13.49 9.88
N GLN A 104 6.36 12.72 8.86
CA GLN A 104 6.28 11.27 8.94
C GLN A 104 6.58 10.61 7.60
N ILE A 105 7.26 9.46 7.66
CA ILE A 105 7.46 8.54 6.53
C ILE A 105 6.87 7.20 6.94
N ILE A 106 5.99 6.65 6.11
CA ILE A 106 5.38 5.34 6.32
C ILE A 106 5.76 4.45 5.13
N GLU A 107 6.73 3.57 5.36
CA GLU A 107 7.05 2.51 4.39
C GLU A 107 6.02 1.38 4.50
N HIS A 108 5.57 0.82 3.37
CA HIS A 108 4.70 -0.34 3.42
C HIS A 108 5.37 -1.49 4.19
N PRO A 109 4.72 -2.08 5.21
CA PRO A 109 5.37 -3.00 6.16
C PRO A 109 5.83 -4.32 5.51
N SER A 110 5.29 -4.65 4.34
CA SER A 110 5.70 -5.82 3.54
C SER A 110 6.57 -5.46 2.33
N TYR A 111 7.14 -4.26 2.29
CA TYR A 111 8.14 -3.91 1.27
C TYR A 111 9.34 -4.86 1.35
N ASP A 112 9.69 -5.48 0.23
CA ASP A 112 10.88 -6.31 0.11
C ASP A 112 11.81 -5.71 -0.93
N ASN A 113 12.90 -5.10 -0.48
CA ASN A 113 13.89 -4.44 -1.33
C ASN A 113 14.66 -5.41 -2.26
N ARG A 114 14.72 -6.71 -1.95
CA ARG A 114 15.41 -7.68 -2.82
C ARG A 114 14.53 -8.08 -4.00
N ARG A 115 13.23 -8.23 -3.77
CA ARG A 115 12.24 -8.60 -4.80
C ARG A 115 11.55 -7.38 -5.43
N ILE A 116 11.76 -6.20 -4.85
CA ILE A 116 11.11 -4.92 -5.17
C ILE A 116 9.58 -5.06 -5.21
N VAL A 117 9.02 -5.82 -4.25
CA VAL A 117 7.57 -5.98 -4.10
C VAL A 117 7.06 -5.12 -2.96
N ASN A 118 5.82 -4.65 -3.10
CA ASN A 118 5.14 -3.69 -2.24
C ASN A 118 5.93 -2.37 -2.11
N ASP A 119 6.48 -1.90 -3.23
CA ASP A 119 7.34 -0.72 -3.33
C ASP A 119 6.54 0.58 -3.28
N ILE A 120 5.86 0.83 -2.16
CA ILE A 120 5.04 2.01 -1.93
C ILE A 120 5.28 2.58 -0.53
N ALA A 121 5.25 3.90 -0.42
CA ALA A 121 5.37 4.62 0.83
C ALA A 121 4.48 5.86 0.85
N LEU A 122 4.10 6.29 2.04
CA LEU A 122 3.41 7.55 2.30
C LEU A 122 4.34 8.53 2.99
N LEU A 123 4.24 9.79 2.60
CA LEU A 123 4.92 10.91 3.23
C LEU A 123 3.87 11.87 3.78
N ARG A 124 3.93 12.17 5.08
CA ARG A 124 3.11 13.21 5.69
C ARG A 124 3.89 14.52 5.69
N LEU A 125 3.28 15.56 5.13
CA LEU A 125 3.85 16.90 5.06
C LEU A 125 3.73 17.61 6.42
N ALA A 126 4.70 18.45 6.74
CA ALA A 126 4.72 19.23 7.98
C ALA A 126 3.69 20.35 8.03
N LYS A 127 3.19 20.76 6.86
CA LYS A 127 2.11 21.71 6.69
C LYS A 127 1.33 21.38 5.42
N PRO A 128 0.02 21.68 5.35
CA PRO A 128 -0.75 21.48 4.15
C PRO A 128 -0.22 22.34 2.99
N ILE A 129 -0.21 21.76 1.80
CA ILE A 129 0.02 22.46 0.54
C ILE A 129 -1.21 23.31 0.21
N GLN A 130 -0.96 24.55 -0.19
CA GLN A 130 -1.99 25.44 -0.72
C GLN A 130 -2.39 24.96 -2.13
N MET A 131 -3.61 24.46 -2.25
CA MET A 131 -4.14 23.93 -3.52
C MET A 131 -4.53 25.06 -4.47
N SER A 132 -4.38 24.81 -5.77
CA SER A 132 -4.72 25.72 -6.86
C SER A 132 -4.96 24.92 -8.16
N ASP A 133 -5.25 25.59 -9.26
CA ASP A 133 -5.24 25.00 -10.60
C ASP A 133 -3.86 24.40 -10.98
N LYS A 134 -2.77 24.91 -10.38
CA LYS A 134 -1.38 24.50 -10.67
C LYS A 134 -0.81 23.49 -9.68
N VAL A 135 -1.47 23.28 -8.55
CA VAL A 135 -1.06 22.37 -7.48
C VAL A 135 -2.30 21.68 -6.92
N GLY A 136 -2.43 20.39 -7.16
CA GLY A 136 -3.67 19.65 -6.91
C GLY A 136 -3.40 18.20 -6.52
N ALA A 137 -4.38 17.53 -5.92
CA ALA A 137 -4.29 16.10 -5.62
C ALA A 137 -4.70 15.26 -6.84
N VAL A 138 -4.14 14.06 -6.98
CA VAL A 138 -4.62 13.01 -7.91
C VAL A 138 -5.62 12.10 -7.21
N CYS A 139 -6.62 11.60 -7.95
CA CYS A 139 -7.57 10.66 -7.38
C CYS A 139 -6.95 9.28 -7.16
N LEU A 140 -7.40 8.58 -6.12
CA LEU A 140 -7.10 7.15 -5.91
C LEU A 140 -8.23 6.29 -6.47
N THR A 141 -7.88 5.08 -6.94
CA THR A 141 -8.87 4.11 -7.39
C THR A 141 -8.44 2.68 -7.06
N LYS A 142 -9.41 1.84 -6.68
CA LYS A 142 -9.22 0.38 -6.55
C LYS A 142 -9.34 -0.34 -7.90
N SER A 143 -9.84 0.35 -8.92
CA SER A 143 -9.98 -0.20 -10.27
C SER A 143 -8.62 -0.40 -10.92
N ARG A 144 -8.45 -1.55 -11.57
CA ARG A 144 -7.26 -1.84 -12.37
C ARG A 144 -7.49 -1.32 -13.79
N PRO A 145 -6.52 -0.65 -14.41
CA PRO A 145 -6.67 -0.21 -15.78
C PRO A 145 -6.48 -1.39 -16.73
N ASP A 146 -7.28 -1.43 -17.78
CA ASP A 146 -7.20 -2.50 -18.79
C ASP A 146 -5.91 -2.41 -19.61
N PRO A 147 -5.34 -3.55 -20.04
CA PRO A 147 -4.27 -3.56 -21.03
C PRO A 147 -4.63 -2.72 -22.25
N GLY A 148 -3.68 -1.90 -22.73
CA GLY A 148 -3.90 -0.95 -23.82
C GLY A 148 -4.41 0.43 -23.38
N LYS A 149 -4.96 0.59 -22.16
CA LYS A 149 -5.36 1.92 -21.66
C LYS A 149 -4.15 2.85 -21.67
N ARG A 150 -4.31 4.04 -22.26
CA ARG A 150 -3.24 5.02 -22.40
C ARG A 150 -3.14 5.83 -21.11
N CYS A 151 -1.99 5.73 -20.45
CA CYS A 151 -1.72 6.41 -19.20
C CYS A 151 -0.45 7.26 -19.34
N TYR A 152 -0.20 8.12 -18.38
CA TYR A 152 0.87 9.10 -18.44
C TYR A 152 1.84 8.90 -17.30
N ILE A 153 3.13 8.84 -17.66
CA ILE A 153 4.23 8.99 -16.73
C ILE A 153 4.76 10.42 -16.82
N THR A 154 5.11 10.99 -15.67
CA THR A 154 5.75 12.30 -15.58
C THR A 154 6.91 12.27 -14.60
N GLY A 155 7.93 13.09 -14.86
CA GLY A 155 9.08 13.18 -13.99
C GLY A 155 10.25 13.96 -14.55
N TRP A 156 11.31 14.03 -13.76
CA TRP A 156 12.59 14.65 -14.14
C TRP A 156 13.72 13.61 -14.17
N GLY A 157 13.37 12.33 -14.34
CA GLY A 157 14.35 11.29 -14.57
C GLY A 157 15.09 11.46 -15.89
N ALA A 158 16.24 10.82 -16.01
CA ALA A 158 17.06 10.89 -17.21
C ALA A 158 16.26 10.43 -18.45
N THR A 159 16.31 11.19 -19.54
CA THR A 159 15.56 10.86 -20.77
C THR A 159 16.18 9.72 -21.59
N ARG A 160 17.39 9.29 -21.20
CA ARG A 160 18.12 8.14 -21.75
C ARG A 160 19.01 7.53 -20.68
N GLY A 161 19.31 6.23 -20.79
CA GLY A 161 20.24 5.54 -19.89
C GLY A 161 21.58 6.25 -19.75
N GLY A 162 21.99 6.55 -18.52
CA GLY A 162 23.24 7.27 -18.23
C GLY A 162 23.24 8.75 -18.64
N GLY A 163 22.12 9.28 -19.14
CA GLY A 163 21.97 10.68 -19.51
C GLY A 163 21.79 11.61 -18.32
N SER A 164 21.84 12.93 -18.57
CA SER A 164 21.53 13.94 -17.58
C SER A 164 20.02 14.04 -17.32
N ALA A 165 19.66 14.30 -16.07
CA ALA A 165 18.29 14.61 -15.69
C ALA A 165 17.87 15.97 -16.26
N PRO A 166 16.76 16.07 -17.01
CA PRO A 166 16.27 17.32 -17.57
C PRO A 166 15.95 18.34 -16.48
N ASP A 167 15.99 19.62 -16.83
CA ASP A 167 15.50 20.68 -15.94
C ASP A 167 13.97 20.79 -16.03
N ILE A 168 13.39 20.70 -17.23
CA ILE A 168 11.95 20.81 -17.44
C ILE A 168 11.27 19.45 -17.16
N LEU A 169 10.10 19.47 -16.51
CA LEU A 169 9.28 18.28 -16.29
C LEU A 169 8.96 17.61 -17.62
N GLN A 170 9.19 16.31 -17.73
CA GLN A 170 8.86 15.51 -18.92
C GLN A 170 7.53 14.80 -18.73
N GLN A 171 6.88 14.47 -19.85
CA GLN A 171 5.70 13.61 -19.87
C GLN A 171 5.79 12.61 -21.03
N ALA A 172 5.24 11.41 -20.83
CA ALA A 172 5.10 10.43 -21.89
C ALA A 172 3.85 9.57 -21.72
N VAL A 173 3.29 9.13 -22.84
CA VAL A 173 2.21 8.14 -22.87
C VAL A 173 2.80 6.75 -22.77
N LEU A 174 2.29 5.95 -21.86
CA LEU A 174 2.57 4.53 -21.75
C LEU A 174 1.25 3.76 -21.78
N PRO A 175 1.02 2.88 -22.78
CA PRO A 175 -0.10 1.96 -22.72
C PRO A 175 0.12 0.92 -21.61
N ILE A 176 -0.94 0.54 -20.89
CA ILE A 176 -0.87 -0.53 -19.90
C ILE A 176 -0.54 -1.86 -20.58
N ALA A 177 0.41 -2.59 -20.01
CA ALA A 177 0.75 -3.93 -20.45
C ALA A 177 0.00 -4.98 -19.62
N SER A 178 -0.38 -6.10 -20.25
CA SER A 178 -0.88 -7.25 -19.50
C SER A 178 0.22 -7.81 -18.59
N HIS A 179 -0.20 -8.44 -17.48
CA HIS A 179 0.74 -9.07 -16.56
C HIS A 179 1.62 -10.11 -17.26
N ASP A 180 1.04 -10.92 -18.14
CA ASP A 180 1.77 -11.97 -18.85
C ASP A 180 2.80 -11.41 -19.83
N ASN A 181 2.47 -10.34 -20.55
CA ASN A 181 3.44 -9.67 -21.42
C ASN A 181 4.62 -9.14 -20.60
N CYS A 182 4.34 -8.55 -19.44
CA CYS A 182 5.38 -8.05 -18.55
C CYS A 182 6.25 -9.19 -17.98
N LYS A 183 5.62 -10.27 -17.52
CA LYS A 183 6.29 -11.47 -17.04
C LYS A 183 7.18 -12.11 -18.11
N ARG A 184 6.76 -12.14 -19.38
CA ARG A 184 7.61 -12.63 -20.47
C ARG A 184 8.88 -11.79 -20.68
N LYS A 185 8.81 -10.47 -20.45
CA LYS A 185 9.99 -9.58 -20.57
C LYS A 185 10.92 -9.66 -19.36
N TYR A 186 10.40 -9.88 -18.16
CA TYR A 186 11.17 -9.83 -16.90
C TYR A 186 11.47 -11.21 -16.28
N GLY A 187 10.86 -12.28 -16.77
CA GLY A 187 10.89 -13.62 -16.15
C GLY A 187 10.02 -13.75 -14.90
N SER A 188 10.03 -12.74 -14.03
CA SER A 188 9.22 -12.68 -12.81
C SER A 188 8.75 -11.26 -12.50
N VAL A 189 7.44 -11.11 -12.29
CA VAL A 189 6.79 -9.92 -11.71
C VAL A 189 5.64 -10.39 -10.83
N ASN A 190 5.28 -9.62 -9.81
CA ASN A 190 4.18 -9.95 -8.91
C ASN A 190 2.85 -9.37 -9.43
N SER A 191 1.83 -10.20 -9.66
CA SER A 191 0.54 -9.76 -10.23
C SER A 191 -0.27 -8.83 -9.34
N VAL A 192 -0.06 -8.89 -8.03
CA VAL A 192 -0.72 -8.04 -7.04
C VAL A 192 0.04 -6.73 -6.87
N SER A 193 1.36 -6.79 -6.71
CA SER A 193 2.16 -5.61 -6.41
C SER A 193 2.59 -4.81 -7.63
N HIS A 194 2.73 -5.43 -8.81
CA HIS A 194 3.31 -4.77 -9.99
C HIS A 194 2.26 -4.47 -11.05
N LEU A 195 2.38 -3.29 -11.63
CA LEU A 195 1.72 -2.84 -12.85
C LEU A 195 2.82 -2.51 -13.86
N CYS A 196 2.62 -2.85 -15.13
CA CYS A 196 3.60 -2.57 -16.17
C CYS A 196 2.96 -1.69 -17.25
N ALA A 197 3.74 -0.74 -17.79
CA ALA A 197 3.29 0.11 -18.87
C ALA A 197 4.45 0.44 -19.83
N GLY A 198 4.08 0.75 -21.08
CA GLY A 198 5.01 1.05 -22.17
C GLY A 198 4.80 0.10 -23.35
N GLU A 199 5.48 0.40 -24.46
CA GLU A 199 5.34 -0.40 -25.69
C GLU A 199 6.35 -1.56 -25.77
N ALA A 200 7.35 -1.60 -24.87
CA ALA A 200 8.41 -2.61 -24.84
C ALA A 200 9.12 -2.84 -26.21
N ARG A 201 9.36 -1.74 -26.95
CA ARG A 201 10.11 -1.70 -28.21
C ARG A 201 11.16 -0.59 -28.22
N ALA A 202 12.18 -0.74 -29.06
CA ALA A 202 13.21 0.28 -29.22
C ALA A 202 12.61 1.62 -29.69
N GLY A 203 13.08 2.72 -29.11
CA GLY A 203 12.61 4.08 -29.44
C GLY A 203 11.26 4.47 -28.84
N ALA A 204 10.60 3.59 -28.08
CA ALA A 204 9.39 3.94 -27.32
C ALA A 204 9.71 4.82 -26.10
N SER A 205 8.68 5.30 -25.40
CA SER A 205 8.86 5.98 -24.11
C SER A 205 8.89 5.00 -22.94
N GLY A 206 9.47 5.44 -21.82
CA GLY A 206 9.52 4.71 -20.55
C GLY A 206 10.06 5.59 -19.43
N GLY A 207 9.95 5.12 -18.20
CA GLY A 207 10.58 5.74 -17.02
C GLY A 207 12.05 5.36 -16.86
N CYS A 208 12.81 6.23 -16.19
CA CYS A 208 14.23 6.05 -15.95
C CYS A 208 14.66 6.57 -14.57
N ASN A 209 15.98 6.56 -14.31
CA ASN A 209 16.58 7.01 -13.07
C ASN A 209 16.14 8.46 -12.75
N GLY A 210 15.50 8.64 -11.60
CA GLY A 210 14.93 9.90 -11.13
C GLY A 210 13.40 9.96 -11.23
N ASP A 211 12.76 9.12 -12.05
CA ASP A 211 11.30 9.03 -12.11
C ASP A 211 10.71 8.20 -10.98
N SER A 212 11.53 7.41 -10.28
CA SER A 212 11.16 6.58 -9.12
C SER A 212 10.17 7.27 -8.19
N GLY A 213 9.09 6.57 -7.82
CA GLY A 213 7.99 7.09 -7.00
C GLY A 213 7.02 8.02 -7.73
N GLY A 214 7.37 8.52 -8.92
CA GLY A 214 6.52 9.37 -9.75
C GLY A 214 5.24 8.67 -10.23
N PRO A 215 4.24 9.45 -10.65
CA PRO A 215 2.92 8.95 -11.02
C PRO A 215 2.92 8.18 -12.34
N LEU A 216 2.08 7.14 -12.39
CA LEU A 216 1.41 6.68 -13.60
C LEU A 216 -0.09 6.97 -13.44
N VAL A 217 -0.61 7.90 -14.24
CA VAL A 217 -1.99 8.35 -14.15
C VAL A 217 -2.77 8.09 -15.42
N CYS A 218 -4.03 7.70 -15.28
CA CYS A 218 -4.92 7.48 -16.40
C CYS A 218 -6.17 8.36 -16.24
N GLU A 219 -6.67 8.89 -17.34
CA GLU A 219 -7.92 9.63 -17.35
C GLU A 219 -9.11 8.67 -17.34
N ASP A 220 -10.14 9.02 -16.59
CA ASP A 220 -11.43 8.34 -16.56
C ASP A 220 -12.53 9.35 -16.22
N GLY A 221 -13.53 9.49 -17.10
CA GLY A 221 -14.66 10.42 -16.89
C GLY A 221 -14.26 11.88 -16.62
N GLY A 222 -13.18 12.38 -17.24
CA GLY A 222 -12.68 13.74 -17.07
C GLY A 222 -11.83 13.97 -15.80
N SER A 223 -11.63 12.93 -14.98
CA SER A 223 -10.75 12.96 -13.81
C SER A 223 -9.53 12.07 -14.01
N TRP A 224 -8.42 12.42 -13.36
CA TRP A 224 -7.17 11.67 -13.43
C TRP A 224 -6.93 10.83 -12.17
N PHE A 225 -6.65 9.55 -12.39
CA PHE A 225 -6.48 8.56 -11.31
C PHE A 225 -5.07 7.99 -11.29
N LEU A 226 -4.53 7.84 -10.08
CA LEU A 226 -3.22 7.24 -9.83
C LEU A 226 -3.31 5.71 -9.86
N HIS A 227 -2.72 5.11 -10.88
CA HIS A 227 -2.68 3.65 -11.03
C HIS A 227 -1.32 3.05 -10.67
N GLY A 228 -0.24 3.84 -10.72
CA GLY A 228 1.09 3.36 -10.41
C GLY A 228 2.01 4.40 -9.78
N ALA A 229 2.96 3.94 -8.99
CA ALA A 229 4.14 4.70 -8.59
C ALA A 229 5.39 4.03 -9.21
N VAL A 230 6.23 4.78 -9.93
CA VAL A 230 7.40 4.22 -10.66
C VAL A 230 8.28 3.43 -9.68
N SER A 231 8.55 2.17 -9.99
CA SER A 231 9.25 1.27 -9.07
C SER A 231 10.60 0.85 -9.64
N PHE A 232 10.62 0.10 -10.75
CA PHE A 232 11.87 -0.36 -11.34
C PHE A 232 11.78 -0.55 -12.85
N GLY A 233 12.95 -0.74 -13.44
CA GLY A 233 13.16 -1.17 -14.80
C GLY A 233 14.54 -1.80 -14.93
N LEU A 234 14.94 -2.17 -16.14
CA LEU A 234 16.31 -2.61 -16.37
C LEU A 234 17.32 -1.47 -16.28
N ARG A 235 18.57 -1.82 -15.97
CA ARG A 235 19.70 -0.88 -15.99
C ARG A 235 19.77 -0.18 -17.35
N ASN A 236 20.07 1.12 -17.35
CA ASN A 236 20.10 1.99 -18.53
C ASN A 236 18.74 2.25 -19.19
N CYS A 237 17.63 1.86 -18.55
CA CYS A 237 16.28 2.24 -18.97
C CYS A 237 15.95 1.88 -20.43
N PRO A 238 16.23 0.65 -20.91
CA PRO A 238 15.93 0.28 -22.29
C PRO A 238 14.42 0.21 -22.51
N THR A 239 13.95 0.88 -23.56
CA THR A 239 12.52 0.97 -23.89
C THR A 239 11.98 -0.33 -24.49
N THR A 240 12.85 -1.32 -24.75
CA THR A 240 12.51 -2.69 -25.15
C THR A 240 11.86 -3.50 -24.01
N HIS A 241 11.84 -2.94 -22.81
CA HIS A 241 11.16 -3.47 -21.62
C HIS A 241 10.13 -2.46 -21.12
N TYR A 242 9.11 -2.96 -20.42
CA TYR A 242 8.13 -2.10 -19.76
C TYR A 242 8.75 -1.38 -18.57
N THR A 243 8.25 -0.20 -18.24
CA THR A 243 8.45 0.38 -16.91
C THR A 243 7.54 -0.34 -15.92
N VAL A 244 8.08 -0.73 -14.77
CA VAL A 244 7.33 -1.41 -13.71
C VAL A 244 7.02 -0.42 -12.59
N PHE A 245 5.77 -0.43 -12.17
CA PHE A 245 5.20 0.44 -11.15
C PHE A 245 4.69 -0.40 -9.98
N ALA A 246 4.74 0.15 -8.77
CA ALA A 246 3.92 -0.34 -7.68
C ALA A 246 2.45 -0.09 -8.04
N ARG A 247 1.64 -1.15 -8.05
CA ARG A 247 0.21 -1.11 -8.42
C ARG A 247 -0.60 -0.45 -7.30
N VAL A 248 -0.87 0.85 -7.43
CA VAL A 248 -1.52 1.65 -6.39
C VAL A 248 -2.88 1.09 -5.98
N SER A 249 -3.65 0.53 -6.93
CA SER A 249 -4.95 -0.08 -6.64
C SER A 249 -4.90 -1.19 -5.59
N SER A 250 -3.77 -1.89 -5.44
CA SER A 250 -3.57 -2.95 -4.43
C SER A 250 -3.27 -2.40 -3.04
N PHE A 251 -2.98 -1.11 -2.93
CA PHE A 251 -2.53 -0.48 -1.69
C PHE A 251 -3.51 0.59 -1.19
N VAL A 252 -4.63 0.83 -1.88
CA VAL A 252 -5.61 1.86 -1.47
C VAL A 252 -6.10 1.64 -0.05
N ASP A 253 -6.41 0.41 0.36
CA ASP A 253 -6.85 0.13 1.74
C ASP A 253 -5.77 0.48 2.76
N TRP A 254 -4.51 0.17 2.44
CA TRP A 254 -3.36 0.53 3.28
C TRP A 254 -3.13 2.05 3.30
N ILE A 255 -3.30 2.73 2.16
CA ILE A 255 -3.20 4.18 2.07
C ILE A 255 -4.27 4.83 2.94
N GLU A 256 -5.51 4.40 2.80
CA GLU A 256 -6.67 4.90 3.54
C GLU A 256 -6.49 4.68 5.05
N GLN A 257 -6.06 3.48 5.46
CA GLN A 257 -5.80 3.18 6.87
C GLN A 257 -4.75 4.11 7.50
N ASN A 258 -3.77 4.59 6.74
CA ASN A 258 -2.65 5.39 7.26
C ASN A 258 -2.84 6.90 7.05
N SER A 259 -3.67 7.32 6.10
CA SER A 259 -3.83 8.73 5.71
C SER A 259 -5.26 9.26 5.82
N GLY A 260 -6.26 8.38 5.92
CA GLY A 260 -7.68 8.72 5.80
C GLY A 260 -8.15 8.98 4.36
N ILE A 261 -7.29 8.81 3.35
CA ILE A 261 -7.62 9.10 1.95
C ILE A 261 -7.91 7.78 1.20
N GLY A 262 -9.18 7.54 0.91
CA GLY A 262 -9.67 6.35 0.20
C GLY A 262 -9.84 6.51 -1.32
N ALA A 263 -10.51 5.54 -1.94
CA ALA A 263 -10.86 5.58 -3.37
C ALA A 263 -11.79 6.77 -3.67
N GLY A 264 -11.52 7.49 -4.77
CA GLY A 264 -12.20 8.74 -5.13
C GLY A 264 -11.74 9.97 -4.33
N GLY A 265 -10.76 9.82 -3.42
CA GLY A 265 -10.40 10.81 -2.41
C GLY A 265 -9.97 12.19 -2.93
N GLY A 266 -10.58 13.22 -2.32
CA GLY A 266 -10.25 14.65 -2.38
C GLY A 266 -10.87 15.48 -1.21
N GLY A 267 -11.21 14.85 -0.08
CA GLY A 267 -11.87 15.52 1.06
C GLY A 267 -11.00 15.49 2.31
N GLY A 268 -11.03 16.56 3.10
CA GLY A 268 -10.32 16.73 4.38
C GLY A 268 -10.69 15.70 5.46
N PRO A 269 -10.14 15.83 6.68
CA PRO A 269 -10.24 14.80 7.71
C PRO A 269 -11.70 14.43 8.00
N SER A 270 -12.04 13.15 7.85
CA SER A 270 -13.30 12.62 8.36
C SER A 270 -13.40 12.94 9.86
N PRO A 271 -14.55 13.47 10.34
CA PRO A 271 -14.81 13.55 11.77
C PRO A 271 -14.64 12.17 12.41
N PRO A 272 -14.16 12.08 13.66
CA PRO A 272 -14.18 10.81 14.37
C PRO A 272 -15.62 10.28 14.36
N THR A 273 -15.79 9.04 13.90
CA THR A 273 -17.07 8.35 13.94
C THR A 273 -17.62 8.44 15.37
N PRO A 274 -18.85 8.96 15.57
CA PRO A 274 -19.46 8.93 16.89
C PRO A 274 -19.50 7.47 17.39
N PRO A 275 -19.30 7.23 18.70
CA PRO A 275 -19.55 5.90 19.23
C PRO A 275 -20.97 5.46 18.87
N PRO A 276 -21.20 4.17 18.58
CA PRO A 276 -22.52 3.68 18.24
C PRO A 276 -23.52 4.11 19.34
N PRO A 277 -24.72 4.57 18.98
CA PRO A 277 -25.72 4.95 19.97
C PRO A 277 -25.94 3.75 20.89
N SER A 278 -25.76 3.98 22.18
CA SER A 278 -26.19 3.06 23.23
C SER A 278 -27.64 2.69 22.95
N GLY A 279 -27.87 1.43 22.60
CA GLY A 279 -29.20 0.91 22.37
C GLY A 279 -30.10 1.13 23.59
N PRO A 280 -31.43 1.13 23.41
CA PRO A 280 -32.37 1.32 24.51
C PRO A 280 -32.13 0.27 25.62
N PRO A 281 -32.40 0.61 26.89
CA PRO A 281 -32.24 -0.33 28.00
C PRO A 281 -33.04 -1.61 27.74
N GLN A 282 -32.39 -2.77 27.86
CA GLN A 282 -33.10 -4.04 27.82
C GLN A 282 -34.11 -4.10 28.98
N PRO A 283 -35.34 -4.60 28.73
CA PRO A 283 -36.27 -4.90 29.81
C PRO A 283 -35.71 -5.98 30.74
N PRO A 284 -36.09 -5.97 32.03
CA PRO A 284 -35.66 -7.00 32.97
C PRO A 284 -36.14 -8.39 32.54
N PRO A 285 -35.35 -9.45 32.79
CA PRO A 285 -35.73 -10.80 32.43
C PRO A 285 -36.95 -11.26 33.25
N PRO A 286 -37.88 -12.03 32.65
CA PRO A 286 -39.00 -12.62 33.37
C PRO A 286 -38.53 -13.73 34.34
N PRO A 287 -39.33 -14.05 35.37
CA PRO A 287 -39.00 -15.09 36.35
C PRO A 287 -38.91 -16.47 35.69
N THR A 288 -37.89 -17.23 36.08
CA THR A 288 -37.65 -18.63 35.68
C THR A 288 -38.76 -19.56 36.19
N GLU A 289 -39.51 -20.15 35.28
CA GLU A 289 -40.29 -21.37 35.52
C GLU A 289 -39.44 -22.63 35.26
N GLY A 290 -39.71 -23.67 36.05
CA GLY A 290 -38.92 -24.90 36.16
C GLY A 290 -38.94 -25.82 34.93
N PRO A 291 -38.15 -26.91 34.97
CA PRO A 291 -37.80 -27.69 33.79
C PRO A 291 -38.91 -28.65 33.35
N SER A 292 -39.26 -28.61 32.05
CA SER A 292 -40.06 -29.63 31.37
C SER A 292 -39.15 -30.66 30.65
N PRO A 293 -39.58 -31.93 30.52
CA PRO A 293 -38.78 -33.03 29.99
C PRO A 293 -38.59 -32.97 28.44
N PRO A 294 -37.56 -33.65 27.90
CA PRO A 294 -37.11 -33.46 26.52
C PRO A 294 -37.91 -34.30 25.50
N PRO A 295 -38.17 -33.77 24.28
CA PRO A 295 -38.65 -34.55 23.15
C PRO A 295 -37.49 -35.23 22.36
N PRO A 296 -37.79 -36.28 21.56
CA PRO A 296 -36.80 -37.14 20.91
C PRO A 296 -36.08 -36.50 19.69
N PRO A 297 -34.93 -37.05 19.27
CA PRO A 297 -34.03 -36.38 18.33
C PRO A 297 -34.49 -36.51 16.88
N THR A 298 -34.57 -35.37 16.17
CA THR A 298 -34.63 -35.31 14.70
C THR A 298 -33.30 -34.77 14.17
N GLN A 299 -32.73 -35.48 13.19
CA GLN A 299 -31.46 -35.14 12.57
C GLN A 299 -31.65 -33.97 11.59
N GLY A 300 -31.11 -32.81 11.96
CA GLY A 300 -30.95 -31.66 11.04
C GLY A 300 -29.71 -31.79 10.16
N PRO A 301 -29.71 -31.16 8.96
CA PRO A 301 -28.61 -31.24 8.00
C PRO A 301 -27.33 -30.55 8.51
N PRO A 302 -26.14 -30.95 7.99
CA PRO A 302 -24.85 -30.50 8.52
C PRO A 302 -24.59 -29.00 8.27
N PRO A 303 -23.93 -28.30 9.22
CA PRO A 303 -23.61 -26.89 9.07
C PRO A 303 -22.47 -26.64 8.06
N PRO A 304 -22.45 -25.49 7.38
CA PRO A 304 -21.36 -25.10 6.48
C PRO A 304 -20.05 -24.85 7.27
N PRO A 305 -18.88 -25.01 6.63
CA PRO A 305 -17.59 -24.90 7.29
C PRO A 305 -17.37 -23.50 7.86
N THR A 306 -17.14 -23.44 9.17
CA THR A 306 -16.83 -22.23 9.92
C THR A 306 -15.47 -21.65 9.49
N GLN A 307 -15.48 -20.45 8.93
CA GLN A 307 -14.29 -19.62 8.88
C GLN A 307 -13.90 -19.28 10.32
N GLY A 308 -12.71 -19.70 10.74
CA GLY A 308 -12.21 -19.42 12.08
C GLY A 308 -12.11 -17.91 12.35
N PRO A 309 -12.23 -17.48 13.62
CA PRO A 309 -12.24 -16.07 13.96
C PRO A 309 -10.92 -15.37 13.58
N PRO A 310 -10.96 -14.07 13.25
CA PRO A 310 -9.79 -13.29 12.90
C PRO A 310 -8.78 -13.24 14.07
N PRO A 311 -7.47 -13.09 13.77
CA PRO A 311 -6.44 -13.16 14.80
C PRO A 311 -6.54 -11.98 15.78
N PRO A 312 -6.38 -12.21 17.09
CA PRO A 312 -6.38 -11.13 18.08
C PRO A 312 -5.13 -10.25 17.97
N PRO A 313 -5.18 -9.02 18.53
CA PRO A 313 -4.08 -8.06 18.52
C PRO A 313 -2.80 -8.60 19.18
N PRO A 314 -1.63 -7.96 18.98
CA PRO A 314 -0.36 -8.43 19.53
C PRO A 314 -0.32 -8.23 21.05
N GLY A 315 -0.80 -9.22 21.80
CA GLY A 315 -0.78 -9.24 23.26
C GLY A 315 -0.92 -10.65 23.85
N ASP A 316 -1.80 -11.50 23.29
CA ASP A 316 -2.11 -12.81 23.87
C ASP A 316 -1.63 -13.96 22.99
N CYS A 317 -0.47 -14.52 23.33
CA CYS A 317 -0.03 -15.76 22.72
C CYS A 317 -0.87 -16.94 23.25
N LYS A 318 -1.69 -17.56 22.39
CA LYS A 318 -2.38 -18.81 22.69
C LYS A 318 -1.49 -19.99 22.30
N ASP A 319 -1.04 -20.73 23.31
CA ASP A 319 -0.02 -21.75 23.19
C ASP A 319 -0.56 -23.05 22.54
N GLN A 320 -0.45 -23.17 21.21
CA GLN A 320 -1.03 -24.25 20.40
C GLN A 320 -0.15 -24.60 19.18
N SER A 321 0.00 -25.90 18.90
CA SER A 321 0.83 -26.43 17.79
C SER A 321 0.38 -26.01 16.39
N ARG A 322 -0.92 -25.72 16.20
CA ARG A 322 -1.47 -25.33 14.90
C ARG A 322 -0.94 -24.00 14.36
N TYR A 323 -0.27 -23.21 15.19
CA TYR A 323 0.29 -21.92 14.78
C TYR A 323 1.79 -21.98 14.46
N CYS A 324 2.36 -23.17 14.22
CA CYS A 324 3.78 -23.31 13.88
C CYS A 324 4.19 -22.47 12.67
N SER A 325 3.39 -22.40 11.61
CA SER A 325 3.68 -21.56 10.44
C SER A 325 3.79 -20.06 10.79
N LYS A 326 3.05 -19.61 11.80
CA LYS A 326 2.98 -18.21 12.24
C LYS A 326 4.06 -17.85 13.26
N TYR A 327 4.38 -18.76 14.19
CA TYR A 327 5.30 -18.48 15.29
C TYR A 327 6.69 -19.13 15.16
N ALA A 328 6.94 -20.04 14.21
CA ALA A 328 8.24 -20.72 14.10
C ALA A 328 9.44 -19.77 13.98
N TYR A 329 9.31 -18.70 13.18
CA TYR A 329 10.35 -17.67 13.09
C TYR A 329 10.45 -16.86 14.40
N LYS A 330 9.31 -16.42 14.94
CA LYS A 330 9.25 -15.60 16.17
C LYS A 330 9.74 -16.36 17.41
N CYS A 331 9.56 -17.66 17.47
CA CYS A 331 10.12 -18.52 18.52
C CYS A 331 11.66 -18.49 18.52
N LYS A 332 12.28 -18.31 17.35
CA LYS A 332 13.74 -18.19 17.20
C LYS A 332 14.25 -16.77 17.41
N SER A 333 13.48 -15.76 16.99
CA SER A 333 13.92 -14.36 16.94
C SER A 333 13.42 -13.47 18.08
N SER A 334 12.45 -13.93 18.89
CA SER A 334 11.88 -13.14 19.99
C SER A 334 11.95 -13.89 21.31
N SER A 335 12.77 -13.37 22.23
CA SER A 335 12.89 -13.87 23.62
C SER A 335 11.56 -13.76 24.39
N TYR A 336 10.75 -12.75 24.08
CA TYR A 336 9.41 -12.57 24.63
C TYR A 336 8.45 -13.70 24.20
N VAL A 337 8.39 -14.00 22.89
CA VAL A 337 7.55 -15.08 22.33
C VAL A 337 8.02 -16.44 22.85
N ARG A 338 9.34 -16.68 22.88
CA ARG A 338 9.92 -17.91 23.44
C ARG A 338 9.56 -18.12 24.92
N ARG A 339 9.38 -17.03 25.70
CA ARG A 339 9.00 -17.09 27.12
C ARG A 339 7.50 -17.32 27.34
N ARG A 340 6.65 -16.69 26.52
CA ARG A 340 5.18 -16.73 26.67
C ARG A 340 4.51 -17.89 25.92
N CYS A 341 5.11 -18.41 24.84
CA CYS A 341 4.54 -19.43 23.94
C CYS A 341 5.33 -20.75 24.01
N LYS A 342 5.59 -21.27 25.21
CA LYS A 342 6.56 -22.36 25.41
C LYS A 342 6.18 -23.66 24.68
N LYS A 343 4.93 -24.12 24.76
CA LYS A 343 4.49 -25.37 24.11
C LYS A 343 4.58 -25.28 22.58
N THR A 344 4.15 -24.15 22.01
CA THR A 344 4.24 -23.84 20.59
C THR A 344 5.69 -23.79 20.15
N CYS A 345 6.55 -23.04 20.84
CA CYS A 345 7.95 -22.94 20.45
C CYS A 345 8.74 -24.25 20.63
N ASN A 346 8.36 -25.09 21.59
CA ASN A 346 8.92 -26.43 21.75
C ASN A 346 8.48 -27.38 20.62
N LEU A 347 7.21 -27.32 20.22
CA LEU A 347 6.67 -28.13 19.12
C LEU A 347 7.15 -27.66 17.74
N CYS A 348 7.39 -26.35 17.57
CA CYS A 348 7.76 -25.75 16.29
C CYS A 348 9.29 -25.51 16.14
N GLY A 349 10.11 -26.01 17.08
CA GLY A 349 11.58 -26.06 16.97
C GLY A 349 12.34 -24.75 17.21
N GLY A 350 11.91 -23.93 18.19
CA GLY A 350 12.52 -22.63 18.51
C GLY A 350 12.93 -22.40 19.97
N GLY A 351 12.91 -23.40 20.84
CA GLY A 351 13.37 -23.28 22.23
C GLY A 351 14.83 -23.69 22.39
N GLY A 352 15.75 -22.72 22.53
CA GLY A 352 17.10 -22.99 23.02
C GLY A 352 17.04 -23.58 24.44
N GLY A 353 17.34 -24.88 24.54
CA GLY A 353 17.29 -25.68 25.77
C GLY A 353 16.72 -27.08 25.50
N GLY A 354 17.52 -27.97 24.89
CA GLY A 354 17.29 -29.42 24.84
C GLY A 354 16.05 -29.90 24.10
N GLY A 355 16.14 -30.12 22.78
CA GLY A 355 15.05 -30.77 22.05
C GLY A 355 15.11 -30.63 20.53
N ALA A 356 16.25 -30.94 19.91
CA ALA A 356 16.18 -31.46 18.56
C ALA A 356 15.60 -32.87 18.64
N GLY A 357 14.59 -33.19 17.83
CA GLY A 357 14.33 -34.60 17.55
C GLY A 357 12.89 -34.92 17.24
N CYS A 358 12.59 -34.97 15.96
CA CYS A 358 12.15 -36.29 15.57
C CYS A 358 13.37 -37.20 15.57
N LYS A 359 13.50 -38.03 16.60
CA LYS A 359 14.41 -39.18 16.57
C LYS A 359 13.56 -40.37 16.18
N ASP A 360 13.97 -41.05 15.11
CA ASP A 360 13.32 -42.25 14.61
C ASP A 360 13.44 -43.38 15.66
N VAL A 361 12.48 -43.46 16.58
CA VAL A 361 12.41 -44.51 17.61
C VAL A 361 10.95 -44.99 17.75
N SER A 362 10.76 -46.30 17.87
CA SER A 362 9.43 -46.96 17.94
C SER A 362 8.61 -46.55 19.17
N LYS A 363 9.28 -46.12 20.24
CA LYS A 363 8.69 -45.68 21.51
C LYS A 363 7.73 -44.50 21.37
N ASN A 364 7.82 -43.75 20.27
CA ASN A 364 7.07 -42.51 20.04
C ASN A 364 5.85 -42.70 19.11
N CYS A 365 5.44 -43.94 18.84
CA CYS A 365 4.34 -44.20 17.91
C CYS A 365 3.00 -43.66 18.37
N ALA A 366 2.62 -43.90 19.63
CA ALA A 366 1.36 -43.39 20.17
C ALA A 366 1.22 -41.86 20.07
N ALA A 367 2.33 -41.12 20.16
CA ALA A 367 2.33 -39.66 20.10
C ALA A 367 2.34 -39.10 18.66
N ASN A 368 2.85 -39.85 17.68
CA ASN A 368 3.08 -39.37 16.31
C ASN A 368 2.24 -40.08 15.23
N ALA A 369 1.55 -41.17 15.55
CA ALA A 369 0.75 -41.96 14.61
C ALA A 369 -0.27 -41.08 13.86
N PHE A 370 -0.99 -40.23 14.59
CA PHE A 370 -1.91 -39.26 14.00
C PHE A 370 -1.16 -38.34 13.02
N GLN A 371 -0.09 -37.66 13.47
CA GLN A 371 0.68 -36.69 12.67
C GLN A 371 1.31 -37.28 11.40
N CYS A 372 1.68 -38.57 11.39
CA CYS A 372 2.24 -39.22 10.21
C CYS A 372 1.26 -39.33 9.02
N GLY A 373 -0.05 -39.35 9.28
CA GLY A 373 -1.09 -39.45 8.25
C GLY A 373 -1.36 -38.16 7.47
N PHE A 374 -1.27 -36.99 8.12
CA PHE A 374 -1.70 -35.72 7.54
C PHE A 374 -0.63 -34.61 7.56
N ASN A 375 0.48 -34.78 8.27
CA ASN A 375 1.52 -33.75 8.36
C ASN A 375 2.71 -34.10 7.44
N PRO A 376 2.81 -33.50 6.22
CA PRO A 376 3.86 -33.83 5.26
C PRO A 376 5.28 -33.48 5.74
N ILE A 377 5.40 -32.59 6.74
CA ILE A 377 6.69 -32.24 7.33
C ILE A 377 7.18 -33.34 8.28
N VAL A 378 6.28 -33.92 9.08
CA VAL A 378 6.57 -35.05 9.97
C VAL A 378 6.90 -36.29 9.14
N LYS A 379 6.10 -36.58 8.11
CA LYS A 379 6.33 -37.68 7.16
C LYS A 379 7.71 -37.61 6.49
N ARG A 380 8.19 -36.39 6.18
CA ARG A 380 9.50 -36.16 5.55
C ARG A 380 10.67 -36.22 6.55
N ARG A 381 10.47 -35.82 7.81
CA ARG A 381 11.55 -35.73 8.82
C ARG A 381 11.65 -36.95 9.75
N CYS A 382 10.63 -37.81 9.79
CA CYS A 382 10.50 -38.97 10.66
C CYS A 382 10.15 -40.27 9.89
N PRO A 383 10.85 -40.59 8.79
CA PRO A 383 10.37 -41.59 7.85
C PRO A 383 10.35 -43.00 8.44
N LYS A 384 11.20 -43.33 9.43
CA LYS A 384 11.21 -44.68 10.03
C LYS A 384 10.14 -44.81 11.09
N THR A 385 9.97 -43.82 11.97
CA THR A 385 8.85 -43.84 12.93
C THR A 385 7.51 -43.83 12.19
N CYS A 386 7.29 -42.99 11.17
CA CYS A 386 6.02 -42.99 10.43
C CYS A 386 5.74 -44.27 9.64
N LYS A 387 6.75 -45.09 9.35
CA LYS A 387 6.57 -46.42 8.75
C LYS A 387 6.29 -47.51 9.78
N LEU A 388 6.54 -47.25 11.08
CA LEU A 388 6.47 -48.22 12.17
C LEU A 388 5.17 -48.17 13.01
N CYS A 389 4.32 -47.13 12.88
CA CYS A 389 3.30 -46.74 13.88
C CYS A 389 1.83 -47.00 13.54
#